data_AF-A0A6V7KG05-F1
#
_entry.id   AF-A0A6V7KG05-F1
#
_cell.length_a   1.000
_cell.length_b   1.000
_cell.length_c   1.000
_cell.angle_alpha   90.00
_cell.angle_beta   90.00
_cell.angle_gamma   90.00
#
_symmetry.space_group_name_H-M   'P 1'
#
loop_
_entity.id
_entity.type
_entity.pdbx_description
1 polymer ?
#
loop_
_entity_poly.entity_id
_entity_poly.type
_entity_poly.pdbx_seq_one_letter_code
_entity_poly.pdbx_strand_id
1 'polypeptide(L)' 'TPQMILLTFDGAINHNNFDHYQKIFNKDRVNPNNCPLKGTFFISHEYCNYNMVQSFAHDGHEIATETIS' A
#
# COMPACT_ATOMS: atom_id res chain seq x y z
N THR A 1 -1.67 24.84 8.57
CA THR A 1 -2.30 23.92 7.60
C THR A 1 -1.62 22.57 7.70
N PRO A 2 -2.31 21.43 7.59
CA PRO A 2 -1.67 20.12 7.55
C PRO A 2 -0.76 20.01 6.31
N GLN A 3 0.46 19.49 6.48
CA GLN A 3 1.28 19.07 5.34
C GLN A 3 0.93 17.63 4.99
N MET A 4 0.37 17.41 3.81
CA MET A 4 0.08 16.06 3.31
C MET A 4 1.30 15.50 2.58
N ILE A 5 1.56 14.21 2.77
CA ILE A 5 2.60 13.45 2.06
C ILE A 5 1.91 12.21 1.49
N LEU A 6 2.02 12.00 0.18
CA LEU A 6 1.53 10.80 -0.48
C LEU A 6 2.70 9.84 -0.68
N LEU A 7 2.60 8.66 -0.06
CA LEU A 7 3.55 7.58 -0.29
C LEU A 7 2.93 6.61 -1.29
N THR A 8 3.51 6.53 -2.48
CA THR A 8 3.02 5.70 -3.58
C THR A 8 4.01 4.58 -3.89
N PHE A 9 3.48 3.43 -4.31
CA PHE A 9 4.25 2.28 -4.77
C PHE A 9 3.67 1.78 -6.09
N ASP A 10 4.55 1.53 -7.05
CA ASP A 10 4.19 1.11 -8.40
C ASP A 10 4.64 -0.34 -8.62
N GLY A 11 3.96 -1.05 -9.52
CA GLY A 11 4.26 -2.43 -9.89
C GLY A 11 3.44 -3.49 -9.13
N ALA A 12 3.83 -4.74 -9.33
CA ALA A 12 3.12 -5.89 -8.80
C ALA A 12 3.33 -6.05 -7.29
N ILE A 13 2.26 -6.32 -6.54
CA ILE A 13 2.35 -6.73 -5.13
C ILE A 13 2.50 -8.25 -5.06
N ASN A 14 3.57 -8.74 -4.47
CA ASN A 14 3.83 -10.17 -4.32
C ASN A 14 4.81 -10.45 -3.17
N HIS A 15 5.29 -11.70 -3.08
CA HIS A 15 6.21 -12.14 -2.04
C HIS A 15 7.52 -11.35 -1.98
N ASN A 16 7.93 -10.68 -3.05
CA ASN A 16 9.17 -9.89 -3.06
C ASN A 16 9.05 -8.60 -2.24
N ASN A 17 7.85 -8.07 -2.06
CA ASN A 17 7.65 -6.74 -1.47
C ASN A 17 6.60 -6.67 -0.36
N PHE A 18 5.70 -7.66 -0.25
CA PHE A 18 4.63 -7.66 0.75
C PHE A 18 5.14 -7.43 2.19
N ASP A 19 6.12 -8.21 2.63
CA ASP A 19 6.67 -8.12 3.98
C ASP A 19 7.42 -6.79 4.22
N HIS A 20 7.97 -6.19 3.17
CA HIS A 20 8.62 -4.88 3.26
C HIS A 20 7.59 -3.78 3.48
N TYR A 21 6.47 -3.82 2.73
CA TYR A 21 5.38 -2.86 2.89
C TYR A 21 4.71 -2.98 4.27
N GLN A 22 4.52 -4.20 4.79
CA GLN A 22 3.99 -4.40 6.15
C GLN A 22 4.88 -3.77 7.24
N LYS A 23 6.21 -3.81 7.07
CA LYS A 23 7.15 -3.14 7.98
C LYS A 23 7.05 -1.61 7.89
N ILE A 24 6.78 -1.07 6.70
CA ILE A 24 6.58 0.37 6.50
C ILE A 24 5.30 0.82 7.19
N PHE A 25 4.21 0.07 7.01
CA PHE A 25 2.86 0.38 7.51
C PHE A 25 2.53 -0.32 8.83
N ASN A 26 3.54 -0.53 9.69
CA ASN A 26 3.30 -1.02 11.04
C ASN A 26 2.31 -0.10 11.78
N LYS A 27 1.38 -0.70 12.55
CA LYS A 27 0.29 -0.03 13.28
C LYS A 27 0.78 0.99 14.31
N ASP A 28 2.02 0.86 14.77
CA ASP A 28 2.64 1.81 15.71
C ASP A 28 3.04 3.15 15.05
N ARG A 29 3.07 3.20 13.71
CA ARG A 29 3.32 4.43 12.96
C ARG A 29 2.00 5.11 12.62
N VAL A 30 1.67 6.14 13.39
CA VAL A 30 0.41 6.86 13.31
C VAL A 30 0.60 8.32 12.89
N ASN A 31 -0.42 8.85 12.23
CA ASN A 31 -0.56 10.28 11.97
C ASN A 31 -0.96 11.04 13.26
N PRO A 32 -0.90 12.38 13.30
CA PRO A 32 -1.31 13.18 14.46
C PRO A 32 -2.77 12.99 14.92
N ASN A 33 -3.61 12.35 14.09
CA ASN A 33 -4.98 11.97 14.42
C ASN A 33 -5.10 10.55 15.02
N ASN A 34 -3.98 9.92 15.38
CA ASN A 34 -3.89 8.54 15.88
C ASN A 34 -4.37 7.45 14.92
N CYS A 35 -4.60 7.76 13.64
CA CYS A 35 -4.85 6.75 12.61
C CYS A 35 -3.52 6.22 12.06
N PRO A 36 -3.41 4.92 11.69
CA PRO A 36 -2.23 4.38 11.03
C PRO A 36 -1.91 5.11 9.72
N LEU A 37 -0.61 5.20 9.39
CA LEU A 37 -0.17 5.68 8.07
C LEU A 37 -0.81 4.86 6.95
N LYS A 38 -1.14 5.53 5.84
CA LYS A 38 -1.68 4.92 4.62
C LYS A 38 -0.80 5.26 3.43
N GLY A 39 -0.95 4.46 2.39
CA GLY A 39 -0.26 4.64 1.12
C GLY A 39 -1.18 4.22 -0.02
N THR A 40 -0.75 4.56 -1.22
CA THR A 40 -1.47 4.25 -2.46
C THR A 40 -0.62 3.30 -3.30
N PHE A 41 -1.19 2.17 -3.70
CA PHE A 41 -0.51 1.18 -4.54
C PHE A 41 -1.10 1.23 -5.94
N PHE A 42 -0.28 1.65 -6.91
CA PHE A 42 -0.60 1.54 -8.33
C PHE A 42 -0.14 0.16 -8.81
N ILE A 43 -1.06 -0.80 -8.87
CA ILE A 43 -0.70 -2.19 -9.15
C ILE A 43 -0.70 -2.48 -10.65
N SER A 44 0.36 -3.14 -11.11
CA SER A 44 0.36 -3.83 -12.41
C SER A 44 -0.15 -5.27 -12.26
N HIS A 45 -0.75 -5.83 -13.31
CA HIS A 45 -1.35 -7.17 -13.28
C HIS A 45 -0.30 -8.29 -13.22
N GLU A 46 0.75 -8.19 -14.06
CA GLU A 46 1.73 -9.27 -14.21
C GLU A 46 2.45 -9.55 -12.88
N TYR A 47 2.49 -10.82 -12.47
CA TYR A 47 3.09 -11.28 -11.20
C TYR A 47 2.44 -10.74 -9.91
N CYS A 48 1.23 -10.17 -9.98
CA CYS A 48 0.54 -9.64 -8.82
C CYS A 48 -0.26 -10.72 -8.07
N ASN A 49 -0.12 -10.75 -6.75
CA ASN A 49 -0.89 -11.61 -5.86
C ASN A 49 -2.10 -10.84 -5.31
N TYR A 50 -3.27 -11.09 -5.87
CA TYR A 50 -4.50 -10.37 -5.51
C TYR A 50 -5.00 -10.63 -4.08
N ASN A 51 -4.59 -11.72 -3.43
CA ASN A 51 -4.91 -11.93 -2.01
C ASN A 51 -4.12 -10.95 -1.12
N MET A 52 -2.86 -10.68 -1.48
CA MET A 52 -2.04 -9.68 -0.82
C MET A 52 -2.55 -8.25 -1.09
N VAL A 53 -2.97 -7.97 -2.33
CA VAL A 53 -3.64 -6.70 -2.68
C VAL A 53 -4.90 -6.52 -1.82
N GLN A 54 -5.74 -7.54 -1.73
CA GLN A 54 -6.95 -7.52 -0.90
C GLN A 54 -6.62 -7.24 0.57
N SER A 55 -5.51 -7.78 1.08
CA SER A 55 -5.07 -7.55 2.46
C SER A 55 -4.73 -6.07 2.69
N PHE A 56 -3.97 -5.43 1.78
CA PHE A 56 -3.70 -3.99 1.87
C PHE A 56 -4.96 -3.14 1.71
N ALA A 57 -5.87 -3.50 0.81
CA ALA A 57 -7.16 -2.82 0.67
C ALA A 57 -8.00 -2.92 1.96
N HIS A 58 -8.05 -4.12 2.57
CA HIS A 58 -8.74 -4.36 3.84
C HIS A 58 -8.14 -3.53 4.98
N ASP A 59 -6.81 -3.39 5.00
CA ASP A 59 -6.11 -2.54 5.96
C ASP A 59 -6.29 -1.03 5.66
N GLY A 60 -7.03 -0.66 4.61
CA GLY A 60 -7.41 0.72 4.28
C GLY A 60 -6.38 1.49 3.46
N HIS A 61 -5.44 0.80 2.81
CA HIS A 61 -4.59 1.39 1.78
C HIS A 61 -5.40 1.59 0.50
N GLU A 62 -5.05 2.61 -0.28
CA GLU A 62 -5.67 2.83 -1.58
C GLU A 62 -5.04 1.90 -2.61
N ILE A 63 -5.87 1.25 -3.42
CA ILE A 63 -5.43 0.42 -4.55
C ILE A 63 -5.90 1.09 -5.85
N ALA A 64 -4.96 1.43 -6.70
CA ALA A 64 -5.17 2.02 -8.02
C ALA A 64 -4.57 1.11 -9.10
N THR A 65 -4.97 1.32 -10.35
CA THR A 65 -4.45 0.57 -11.50
C THR A 65 -3.25 1.27 -12.11
N GLU A 66 -2.17 0.53 -12.35
CA GLU A 66 -1.05 0.98 -13.17
C GLU A 66 -1.26 0.54 -14.63
N THR A 67 -1.19 -0.78 -14.90
CA THR A 67 -1.35 -1.39 -16.23
C THR A 67 -1.68 -2.88 -16.12
N ILE A 68 -2.14 -3.50 -17.21
CA ILE A 68 -2.24 -4.97 -17.32
C ILE A 68 -0.92 -5.57 -17.86
N SER A 69 -0.22 -4.83 -18.72
CA SER A 69 0.95 -5.28 -19.49
C SER A 69 2.08 -4.28 -19.43
#